data_AF-A0A7J4ADH2-F1
#
_entry.id   AF-A0A7J4ADH2-F1
#
_cell.length_a   1.000
_cell.length_b   1.000
_cell.length_c   1.000
_cell.angle_alpha   90.00
_cell.angle_beta   90.00
_cell.angle_gamma   90.00
#
_symmetry.space_group_name_H-M   'P 1'
#
loop_
_entity.id
_entity.type
_entity.pdbx_description
1 polymer ?
#
loop_
_entity_poly.entity_id
_entity_poly.type
_entity_poly.pdbx_seq_one_letter_code
_entity_poly.pdbx_strand_id
1 'polypeptide(L)'
;INKVVFAGGNILNVKANKRVLELEEVDDAFFYPAAGDDGTPVGAALQIYYELCKRDGKKPEFHPLEDLYYGCEFDDDYIKEVIKKEGLENKAEKYDGIEEIVGELLAKGEIVARFNGRVEWGPRALGNRSILADPRDFRIVRKLNSAIKQRDFWMPFAPTILEERMEEYLVNARPARYMILAFDTTEKRDEIIAAIHPQDFTARPQTLNEWNPSYRKILKTFEKITGVGGILNTSFNLHGYPIVGTPELAIWTFKNSGLKYLAIGNYLIKK
;
A
#
# COMPACT_ATOMS: atom_id res chain seq x y z
N ILE A 1 -18.39 -15.88 -22.42
CA ILE A 1 -17.04 -15.72 -21.82
C ILE A 1 -17.30 -15.04 -20.50
N ASN A 2 -17.21 -15.78 -19.39
CA ASN A 2 -17.63 -15.27 -18.07
C ASN A 2 -16.44 -14.91 -17.19
N LYS A 3 -15.21 -15.19 -17.68
CA LYS A 3 -13.95 -14.77 -17.06
C LYS A 3 -13.35 -13.65 -17.89
N VAL A 4 -13.14 -12.51 -17.28
CA VAL A 4 -12.76 -11.27 -17.96
C VAL A 4 -11.46 -10.73 -17.40
N VAL A 5 -10.66 -10.10 -18.27
CA VAL A 5 -9.37 -9.51 -17.89
C VAL A 5 -9.36 -8.06 -18.35
N PHE A 6 -8.97 -7.17 -17.45
CA PHE A 6 -8.99 -5.73 -17.67
C PHE A 6 -7.61 -5.11 -17.45
N ALA A 7 -7.22 -4.24 -18.38
CA ALA A 7 -6.06 -3.38 -18.32
C ALA A 7 -6.40 -2.02 -18.97
N GLY A 8 -5.47 -1.06 -18.96
CA GLY A 8 -5.69 0.32 -19.39
C GLY A 8 -6.04 1.22 -18.22
N GLY A 9 -5.61 2.49 -18.28
CA GLY A 9 -5.67 3.42 -17.13
C GLY A 9 -7.06 3.60 -16.51
N ASN A 10 -8.13 3.40 -17.29
CA ASN A 10 -9.52 3.44 -16.80
C ASN A 10 -9.81 2.39 -15.71
N ILE A 11 -9.05 1.31 -15.66
CA ILE A 11 -9.20 0.21 -14.70
C ILE A 11 -8.65 0.58 -13.33
N LEU A 12 -7.96 1.71 -13.19
CA LEU A 12 -7.67 2.29 -11.86
C LEU A 12 -8.94 2.82 -11.15
N ASN A 13 -10.06 2.87 -11.86
CA ASN A 13 -11.38 3.17 -11.29
C ASN A 13 -11.96 1.95 -10.56
N VAL A 14 -11.69 1.88 -9.26
CA VAL A 14 -12.12 0.76 -8.43
C VAL A 14 -13.64 0.62 -8.29
N LYS A 15 -14.41 1.69 -8.52
CA LYS A 15 -15.88 1.64 -8.51
C LYS A 15 -16.42 0.95 -9.75
N ALA A 16 -15.81 1.21 -10.91
CA ALA A 16 -16.10 0.48 -12.13
C ALA A 16 -15.74 -1.00 -11.96
N ASN A 17 -14.58 -1.31 -11.38
CA ASN A 17 -14.16 -2.69 -11.12
C ASN A 17 -15.12 -3.43 -10.18
N LYS A 18 -15.58 -2.77 -9.10
CA LYS A 18 -16.63 -3.29 -8.22
C LYS A 18 -17.89 -3.64 -9.01
N ARG A 19 -18.37 -2.71 -9.86
CA ARG A 19 -19.61 -2.93 -10.62
C ARG A 19 -19.49 -4.08 -11.61
N VAL A 20 -18.32 -4.26 -12.23
CA VAL A 20 -18.04 -5.40 -13.11
C VAL A 20 -18.13 -6.73 -12.36
N LEU A 21 -17.59 -6.80 -11.14
CA LEU A 21 -17.64 -8.00 -10.30
C LEU A 21 -19.05 -8.34 -9.78
N GLU A 22 -20.00 -7.41 -9.85
CA GLU A 22 -21.39 -7.60 -9.44
C GLU A 22 -22.31 -8.03 -10.59
N LEU A 23 -21.79 -8.09 -11.83
CA LEU A 23 -22.57 -8.53 -12.98
C LEU A 23 -22.81 -10.04 -12.89
N GLU A 24 -24.06 -10.48 -13.07
CA GLU A 24 -24.43 -11.90 -13.02
C GLU A 24 -23.72 -12.72 -14.12
N GLU A 25 -23.33 -12.07 -15.21
CA GLU A 25 -22.63 -12.68 -16.34
C GLU A 25 -21.11 -12.85 -16.10
N VAL A 26 -20.57 -12.29 -15.01
CA VAL A 26 -19.14 -12.32 -14.68
C VAL A 26 -18.89 -13.29 -13.53
N ASP A 27 -18.34 -14.46 -13.87
CA ASP A 27 -17.92 -15.47 -12.89
C ASP A 27 -16.63 -15.03 -12.17
N ASP A 28 -15.70 -14.41 -12.90
CA ASP A 28 -14.40 -13.97 -12.37
C ASP A 28 -13.81 -12.83 -13.19
N ALA A 29 -13.04 -11.96 -12.53
CA ALA A 29 -12.35 -10.86 -13.18
C ALA A 29 -10.95 -10.61 -12.61
N PHE A 30 -9.96 -10.47 -13.50
CA PHE A 30 -8.63 -9.99 -13.16
C PHE A 30 -8.44 -8.55 -13.63
N PHE A 31 -8.10 -7.67 -12.70
CA PHE A 31 -7.79 -6.27 -12.98
C PHE A 31 -6.31 -6.04 -12.80
N TYR A 32 -5.62 -5.69 -13.88
CA TYR A 32 -4.18 -5.50 -13.85
C TYR A 32 -3.81 -4.33 -12.93
N PRO A 33 -2.94 -4.50 -11.92
CA PRO A 33 -2.77 -3.47 -10.89
C PRO A 33 -1.95 -2.25 -11.36
N ALA A 34 -0.98 -2.46 -12.26
CA ALA A 34 -0.31 -1.39 -12.99
C ALA A 34 -1.05 -1.14 -14.33
N ALA A 35 -2.33 -0.79 -14.22
CA ALA A 35 -3.23 -0.74 -15.37
C ALA A 35 -2.88 0.36 -16.40
N GLY A 36 -2.12 1.38 -16.00
CA GLY A 36 -1.75 2.47 -16.88
C GLY A 36 -0.69 2.06 -17.91
N ASP A 37 -0.18 3.06 -18.62
CA ASP A 37 0.86 2.85 -19.63
C ASP A 37 2.16 2.30 -19.01
N ASP A 38 2.35 2.50 -17.71
CA ASP A 38 3.42 1.90 -16.90
C ASP A 38 3.40 0.37 -16.91
N GLY A 39 2.24 -0.23 -17.19
CA GLY A 39 2.03 -1.67 -17.40
C GLY A 39 2.51 -2.22 -18.74
N THR A 40 2.58 -1.37 -19.77
CA THR A 40 2.80 -1.79 -21.17
C THR A 40 4.11 -2.53 -21.40
N PRO A 41 5.26 -2.14 -20.80
CA PRO A 41 6.52 -2.86 -20.99
C PRO A 41 6.44 -4.33 -20.59
N VAL A 42 5.69 -4.65 -19.53
CA VAL A 42 5.48 -6.04 -19.08
C VAL A 42 4.63 -6.80 -20.10
N GLY A 43 3.55 -6.19 -20.58
CA GLY A 43 2.72 -6.78 -21.64
C GLY A 43 3.50 -7.08 -22.91
N ALA A 44 4.35 -6.14 -23.36
CA ALA A 44 5.22 -6.33 -24.52
C ALA A 44 6.23 -7.48 -24.32
N ALA A 45 6.86 -7.55 -23.15
CA ALA A 45 7.79 -8.64 -22.82
C ALA A 45 7.09 -10.01 -22.79
N LEU A 46 5.90 -10.09 -22.19
CA LEU A 46 5.10 -11.31 -22.14
C LEU A 46 4.62 -11.75 -23.52
N GLN A 47 4.26 -10.79 -24.40
CA GLN A 47 3.91 -11.09 -25.78
C GLN A 47 5.08 -11.72 -26.54
N ILE A 48 6.27 -11.11 -26.48
CA ILE A 48 7.46 -11.65 -27.15
C ILE A 48 7.84 -13.01 -26.56
N TYR A 49 7.79 -13.17 -25.23
CA TYR A 49 8.02 -14.48 -24.59
C TYR A 49 7.06 -15.55 -25.13
N TYR A 50 5.77 -15.24 -25.21
CA TYR A 50 4.77 -16.14 -25.77
C TYR A 50 5.07 -16.51 -27.23
N GLU A 51 5.41 -15.53 -28.07
CA GLU A 51 5.74 -15.74 -29.48
C GLU A 51 7.00 -16.61 -29.67
N LEU A 52 8.04 -16.39 -28.85
CA LEU A 52 9.26 -17.19 -28.85
C LEU A 52 8.99 -18.64 -28.43
N CYS A 53 8.23 -18.85 -27.35
CA CYS A 53 7.82 -20.18 -26.92
C CYS A 53 7.07 -20.91 -28.04
N LYS A 54 6.10 -20.24 -28.68
CA LYS A 54 5.31 -20.79 -29.78
C LYS A 54 6.19 -21.17 -30.97
N ARG A 55 7.13 -20.30 -31.36
CA ARG A 55 8.07 -20.55 -32.47
C ARG A 55 8.93 -21.79 -32.20
N ASP A 56 9.38 -21.95 -30.96
CA ASP A 56 10.28 -23.03 -30.57
C ASP A 56 9.52 -24.33 -30.20
N GLY A 57 8.20 -24.39 -30.43
CA GLY A 57 7.36 -25.54 -30.10
C GLY A 57 7.20 -25.79 -28.60
N LYS A 58 7.48 -24.79 -27.76
CA LYS A 58 7.39 -24.84 -26.30
C LYS A 58 6.08 -24.22 -25.82
N LYS A 59 5.52 -24.77 -24.74
CA LYS A 59 4.41 -24.15 -24.03
C LYS A 59 4.97 -23.06 -23.10
N PRO A 60 4.45 -21.81 -23.15
CA PRO A 60 4.81 -20.79 -22.18
C PRO A 60 4.46 -21.25 -20.77
N GLU A 61 5.37 -21.00 -19.83
CA GLU A 61 5.07 -21.19 -18.41
C GLU A 61 4.24 -20.01 -17.90
N PHE A 62 3.15 -20.32 -17.19
CA PHE A 62 2.31 -19.31 -16.57
C PHE A 62 2.71 -19.16 -15.10
N HIS A 63 3.19 -17.98 -14.76
CA HIS A 63 3.48 -17.57 -13.40
C HIS A 63 2.42 -16.54 -12.98
N PRO A 64 1.59 -16.82 -11.96
CA PRO A 64 0.63 -15.85 -11.47
C PRO A 64 1.33 -14.58 -10.99
N LEU A 65 0.66 -13.43 -11.14
CA LEU A 65 1.16 -12.20 -10.53
C LEU A 65 1.06 -12.33 -9.00
N GLU A 66 2.20 -12.20 -8.34
CA GLU A 66 2.30 -12.25 -6.88
C GLU A 66 2.30 -10.82 -6.31
N ASP A 67 3.26 -10.48 -5.44
CA ASP A 67 3.43 -9.11 -5.00
C ASP A 67 3.95 -8.19 -6.11
N LEU A 68 3.91 -6.89 -5.85
CA LEU A 68 4.37 -5.86 -6.79
C LEU A 68 5.70 -5.24 -6.37
N TYR A 69 6.48 -5.89 -5.50
CA TYR A 69 7.72 -5.33 -4.97
C TYR A 69 8.88 -5.54 -5.95
N TYR A 70 8.76 -4.95 -7.15
CA TYR A 70 9.70 -5.14 -8.27
C TYR A 70 10.77 -4.06 -8.41
N GLY A 71 10.72 -2.98 -7.62
CA GLY A 71 11.70 -1.90 -7.69
C GLY A 71 12.97 -2.12 -6.87
N CYS A 72 13.72 -1.04 -6.65
CA CYS A 72 14.97 -1.08 -5.91
C CYS A 72 14.73 -1.32 -4.40
N GLU A 73 15.69 -1.98 -3.77
CA GLU A 73 15.83 -2.11 -2.32
C GLU A 73 17.16 -1.51 -1.88
N PHE A 74 17.22 -1.05 -0.64
CA PHE A 74 18.36 -0.38 -0.06
C PHE A 74 18.61 -1.01 1.30
N ASP A 75 19.86 -1.40 1.56
CA ASP A 75 20.27 -1.97 2.83
C ASP A 75 20.46 -0.88 3.92
N ASP A 76 20.57 -1.34 5.16
CA ASP A 76 20.78 -0.48 6.32
C ASP A 76 22.09 0.32 6.25
N ASP A 77 23.14 -0.21 5.59
CA ASP A 77 24.43 0.45 5.49
C ASP A 77 24.33 1.69 4.59
N TYR A 78 23.69 1.55 3.42
CA TYR A 78 23.38 2.67 2.55
C TYR A 78 22.48 3.70 3.23
N ILE A 79 21.41 3.23 3.91
CA ILE A 79 20.49 4.11 4.65
C ILE A 79 21.24 4.90 5.73
N LYS A 80 22.14 4.26 6.47
CA LYS A 80 22.97 4.91 7.50
C LYS A 80 23.84 6.01 6.91
N GLU A 81 24.49 5.78 5.77
CA GLU A 81 25.30 6.79 5.09
C GLU A 81 24.44 7.97 4.61
N VAL A 82 23.23 7.71 4.10
CA VAL A 82 22.29 8.77 3.73
C VAL A 82 21.83 9.58 4.95
N ILE A 83 21.51 8.93 6.07
CA ILE A 83 21.16 9.60 7.35
C ILE A 83 22.29 10.54 7.79
N LYS A 84 23.54 10.06 7.74
CA LYS A 84 24.74 10.83 8.08
C LYS A 84 24.94 12.03 7.15
N LYS A 85 24.88 11.80 5.84
CA LYS A 85 25.00 12.87 4.83
C LYS A 85 23.95 13.97 5.02
N GLU A 86 22.75 13.58 5.46
CA GLU A 86 21.63 14.47 5.73
C GLU A 86 21.67 15.14 7.12
N GLY A 87 22.70 14.86 7.94
CA GLY A 87 22.91 15.44 9.27
C GLY A 87 21.87 15.01 10.30
N LEU A 88 21.36 13.78 10.20
CA LEU A 88 20.26 13.27 11.03
C LEU A 88 20.70 12.23 12.05
N GLU A 89 22.01 12.01 12.27
CA GLU A 89 22.48 10.96 13.20
C GLU A 89 21.91 11.12 14.62
N ASN A 90 21.83 12.35 15.12
CA ASN A 90 21.30 12.64 16.46
C ASN A 90 19.77 12.50 16.58
N LYS A 91 19.08 12.23 15.46
CA LYS A 91 17.62 12.08 15.39
C LYS A 91 17.19 10.69 14.95
N ALA A 92 18.15 9.83 14.61
CA ALA A 92 17.93 8.50 14.09
C ALA A 92 18.39 7.47 15.13
N GLU A 93 17.53 6.49 15.41
CA GLU A 93 17.84 5.38 16.29
C GLU A 93 17.58 4.07 15.56
N LYS A 94 18.48 3.09 15.71
CA LYS A 94 18.37 1.78 15.08
C LYS A 94 17.64 0.81 16.01
N TYR A 95 16.72 0.02 15.48
CA TYR A 95 15.98 -1.00 16.19
C TYR A 95 16.03 -2.34 15.46
N ASP A 96 16.30 -3.43 16.17
CA ASP A 96 16.22 -4.79 15.60
C ASP A 96 14.77 -5.26 15.35
N GLY A 97 13.79 -4.61 16.00
CA GLY A 97 12.35 -4.87 15.86
C GLY A 97 11.60 -3.58 15.49
N ILE A 98 12.02 -2.93 14.41
CA ILE A 98 11.42 -1.66 13.96
C ILE A 98 9.92 -1.80 13.72
N GLU A 99 9.46 -2.97 13.25
CA GLU A 99 8.04 -3.23 13.00
C GLU A 99 7.17 -3.12 14.25
N GLU A 100 7.64 -3.66 15.38
CA GLU A 100 6.94 -3.56 16.66
C GLU A 100 6.84 -2.10 17.10
N ILE A 101 7.95 -1.35 16.99
CA ILE A 101 7.98 0.08 17.34
C ILE A 101 6.98 0.85 16.49
N VAL A 102 6.93 0.59 15.18
CA VAL A 102 5.94 1.22 14.29
C VAL A 102 4.52 0.83 14.71
N GLY A 103 4.23 -0.45 14.94
CA GLY A 103 2.90 -0.90 15.38
C GLY A 103 2.44 -0.24 16.68
N GLU A 104 3.35 -0.10 17.65
CA GLU A 104 3.09 0.61 18.91
C GLU A 104 2.84 2.11 18.72
N LEU A 105 3.61 2.78 17.85
CA LEU A 105 3.42 4.20 17.52
C LEU A 105 2.04 4.41 16.88
N LEU A 106 1.65 3.55 15.95
CA LEU A 106 0.32 3.58 15.34
C LEU A 106 -0.77 3.39 16.40
N ALA A 107 -0.62 2.42 17.31
CA ALA A 107 -1.60 2.19 18.38
C ALA A 107 -1.74 3.38 19.35
N LYS A 108 -0.68 4.20 19.48
CA LYS A 108 -0.66 5.47 20.23
C LYS A 108 -1.23 6.65 19.43
N GLY A 109 -1.70 6.43 18.20
CA GLY A 109 -2.30 7.44 17.33
C GLY A 109 -1.29 8.33 16.59
N GLU A 110 -0.02 7.93 16.52
CA GLU A 110 1.00 8.63 15.74
C GLU A 110 0.92 8.25 14.25
N ILE A 111 1.39 9.16 13.39
CA ILE A 111 1.52 8.93 11.95
C ILE A 111 2.97 8.59 11.64
N VAL A 112 3.20 7.48 10.93
CA VAL A 112 4.55 7.00 10.62
C VAL A 112 4.71 6.86 9.11
N ALA A 113 5.71 7.54 8.54
CA ALA A 113 6.18 7.20 7.20
C ALA A 113 7.02 5.91 7.26
N ARG A 114 6.77 4.99 6.34
CA ARG A 114 7.50 3.74 6.17
C ARG A 114 8.22 3.73 4.82
N PHE A 115 9.51 3.45 4.87
CA PHE A 115 10.37 3.13 3.74
C PHE A 115 11.10 1.83 4.05
N ASN A 116 10.65 0.70 3.49
CA ASN A 116 11.30 -0.59 3.70
C ASN A 116 11.16 -1.51 2.48
N GLY A 117 12.12 -2.42 2.28
CA GLY A 117 12.10 -3.41 1.19
C GLY A 117 12.06 -2.80 -0.22
N ARG A 118 11.79 -3.65 -1.21
CA ARG A 118 11.70 -3.26 -2.63
C ARG A 118 10.51 -2.34 -2.89
N VAL A 119 10.71 -1.32 -3.73
CA VAL A 119 9.64 -0.37 -4.12
C VAL A 119 8.49 -1.11 -4.82
N GLU A 120 7.25 -0.72 -4.50
CA GLU A 120 6.05 -1.17 -5.20
C GLU A 120 6.02 -0.68 -6.65
N TRP A 121 5.59 -1.55 -7.55
CA TRP A 121 5.28 -1.20 -8.91
C TRP A 121 3.81 -0.77 -9.05
N GLY A 122 3.59 0.29 -9.83
CA GLY A 122 2.27 0.89 -10.06
C GLY A 122 1.97 2.09 -9.16
N PRO A 123 0.74 2.61 -9.21
CA PRO A 123 0.40 3.91 -8.63
C PRO A 123 0.05 3.86 -7.13
N ARG A 124 0.10 2.68 -6.50
CA ARG A 124 -0.37 2.46 -5.12
C ARG A 124 0.79 2.08 -4.22
N ALA A 125 0.87 2.73 -3.05
CA ALA A 125 1.70 2.25 -1.97
C ALA A 125 1.02 1.06 -1.28
N LEU A 126 1.73 -0.06 -1.19
CA LEU A 126 1.25 -1.35 -0.68
C LEU A 126 2.09 -1.79 0.53
N GLY A 127 2.50 -0.82 1.34
CA GLY A 127 3.24 -1.00 2.59
C GLY A 127 4.66 -0.44 2.55
N ASN A 128 5.40 -0.62 1.46
CA ASN A 128 6.85 -0.37 1.40
C ASN A 128 7.23 1.10 1.25
N ARG A 129 6.39 1.91 0.60
CA ARG A 129 6.56 3.38 0.49
C ARG A 129 5.30 4.09 0.94
N SER A 130 4.97 3.93 2.22
CA SER A 130 3.64 4.22 2.76
C SER A 130 3.67 5.21 3.93
N ILE A 131 2.62 5.98 4.11
CA ILE A 131 2.31 6.69 5.35
C ILE A 131 1.20 5.91 6.04
N LEU A 132 1.49 5.49 7.26
CA LEU A 132 0.65 4.62 8.07
C LEU A 132 0.03 5.42 9.21
N ALA A 133 -1.22 5.12 9.53
CA ALA A 133 -1.93 5.74 10.65
C ALA A 133 -2.97 4.80 11.27
N ASP A 134 -3.34 5.09 12.52
CA ASP A 134 -4.49 4.50 13.20
C ASP A 134 -5.80 4.85 12.47
N PRO A 135 -6.61 3.87 12.03
CA PRO A 135 -7.80 4.14 11.23
C PRO A 135 -9.06 4.37 12.07
N ARG A 136 -9.01 4.17 13.39
CA ARG A 136 -10.19 4.15 14.29
C ARG A 136 -10.85 5.51 14.49
N ASP A 137 -10.12 6.59 14.24
CA ASP A 137 -10.58 7.95 14.49
C ASP A 137 -10.46 8.81 13.24
N PHE A 138 -11.61 9.23 12.69
CA PHE A 138 -11.68 10.06 11.49
C PHE A 138 -10.90 11.38 11.60
N ARG A 139 -10.66 11.91 12.81
CA ARG A 139 -9.86 13.13 13.02
C ARG A 139 -8.42 13.00 12.49
N ILE A 140 -7.91 11.78 12.32
CA ILE A 140 -6.58 11.52 11.74
C ILE A 140 -6.48 12.00 10.28
N VAL A 141 -7.58 11.99 9.52
CA VAL A 141 -7.63 12.42 8.11
C VAL A 141 -7.15 13.86 7.97
N ARG A 142 -7.62 14.75 8.86
CA ARG A 142 -7.20 16.16 8.87
C ARG A 142 -5.71 16.31 9.20
N LYS A 143 -5.19 15.51 10.13
CA LYS A 143 -3.77 15.52 10.49
C LYS A 143 -2.91 15.03 9.33
N LEU A 144 -3.30 13.95 8.66
CA LEU A 144 -2.64 13.43 7.46
C LEU A 144 -2.60 14.46 6.34
N ASN A 145 -3.75 15.03 5.96
CA ASN A 145 -3.84 16.04 4.89
C ASN A 145 -2.98 17.28 5.18
N SER A 146 -2.92 17.70 6.44
CA SER A 146 -2.04 18.80 6.86
C SER A 146 -0.56 18.40 6.78
N ALA A 147 -0.21 17.17 7.16
CA ALA A 147 1.17 16.70 7.16
C ALA A 147 1.74 16.54 5.74
N ILE A 148 0.94 16.11 4.76
CA ILE A 148 1.38 15.85 3.38
C ILE A 148 1.21 17.05 2.42
N LYS A 149 1.02 18.26 2.98
CA LYS A 149 0.85 19.55 2.26
C LYS A 149 -0.36 19.61 1.32
N GLN A 150 -1.54 19.72 1.90
CA GLN A 150 -2.78 20.16 1.23
C GLN A 150 -3.23 19.27 0.06
N ARG A 151 -3.38 17.98 0.36
CA ARG A 151 -4.19 17.09 -0.47
C ARG A 151 -5.65 17.55 -0.42
N ASP A 152 -6.37 17.40 -1.53
CA ASP A 152 -7.80 17.65 -1.60
C ASP A 152 -8.57 16.90 -0.50
N PHE A 153 -9.34 17.63 0.31
CA PHE A 153 -9.97 17.10 1.52
C PHE A 153 -10.97 15.97 1.27
N TRP A 154 -11.46 15.84 0.03
CA TRP A 154 -12.45 14.83 -0.37
C TRP A 154 -11.82 13.50 -0.82
N MET A 155 -10.50 13.44 -1.02
CA MET A 155 -9.88 12.18 -1.44
C MET A 155 -9.87 11.16 -0.30
N PRO A 156 -10.51 10.00 -0.46
CA PRO A 156 -10.53 8.97 0.56
C PRO A 156 -9.17 8.28 0.69
N PHE A 157 -8.88 7.79 1.88
CA PHE A 157 -7.77 6.88 2.13
C PHE A 157 -8.18 5.42 1.86
N ALA A 158 -7.26 4.50 2.10
CA ALA A 158 -7.49 3.07 1.93
C ALA A 158 -7.00 2.31 3.16
N PRO A 159 -7.64 1.19 3.53
CA PRO A 159 -7.15 0.34 4.58
C PRO A 159 -6.18 -0.70 4.02
N THR A 160 -5.15 -1.04 4.77
CA THR A 160 -4.55 -2.38 4.70
C THR A 160 -5.19 -3.22 5.79
N ILE A 161 -5.72 -4.38 5.45
CA ILE A 161 -6.43 -5.30 6.35
C ILE A 161 -5.69 -6.64 6.35
N LEU A 162 -5.52 -7.26 7.50
CA LEU A 162 -5.03 -8.64 7.59
C LEU A 162 -5.95 -9.57 6.80
N GLU A 163 -5.42 -10.36 5.88
CA GLU A 163 -6.24 -11.19 4.97
C GLU A 163 -7.15 -12.15 5.75
N GLU A 164 -6.69 -12.70 6.88
CA GLU A 164 -7.49 -13.56 7.75
C GLU A 164 -8.66 -12.87 8.48
N ARG A 165 -8.72 -11.52 8.44
CA ARG A 165 -9.80 -10.72 9.05
C ARG A 165 -10.64 -9.97 8.02
N MET A 166 -10.40 -10.18 6.73
CA MET A 166 -11.07 -9.42 5.67
C MET A 166 -12.60 -9.54 5.71
N GLU A 167 -13.13 -10.72 6.04
CA GLU A 167 -14.58 -10.98 6.12
C GLU A 167 -15.26 -10.22 7.26
N GLU A 168 -14.50 -9.82 8.29
CA GLU A 168 -15.06 -9.01 9.37
C GLU A 168 -15.41 -7.59 8.91
N TYR A 169 -14.70 -7.07 7.89
CA TYR A 169 -14.80 -5.67 7.44
C TYR A 169 -15.45 -5.50 6.07
N LEU A 170 -15.38 -6.51 5.20
CA LEU A 170 -15.78 -6.41 3.79
C LEU A 170 -16.94 -7.35 3.47
N VAL A 171 -17.95 -6.85 2.76
CA VAL A 171 -19.05 -7.67 2.25
C VAL A 171 -18.59 -8.42 1.01
N ASN A 172 -18.90 -9.72 0.92
CA ASN A 172 -18.46 -10.61 -0.15
C ASN A 172 -16.93 -10.54 -0.38
N ALA A 173 -16.20 -10.57 0.74
CA ALA A 173 -14.76 -10.38 0.76
C ALA A 173 -14.06 -11.38 -0.17
N ARG A 174 -13.04 -10.89 -0.86
CA ARG A 174 -12.07 -11.71 -1.59
C ARG A 174 -10.70 -11.07 -1.48
N PRO A 175 -9.61 -11.83 -1.66
CA PRO A 175 -8.27 -11.27 -1.68
C PRO A 175 -8.18 -10.07 -2.65
N ALA A 176 -7.75 -8.92 -2.12
CA ALA A 176 -7.66 -7.65 -2.81
C ALA A 176 -6.30 -7.03 -2.54
N ARG A 177 -5.26 -7.62 -3.11
CA ARG A 177 -3.86 -7.39 -2.69
C ARG A 177 -3.24 -6.09 -3.20
N TYR A 178 -3.88 -5.43 -4.18
CA TYR A 178 -3.30 -4.31 -4.92
C TYR A 178 -4.07 -2.98 -4.78
N MET A 179 -5.08 -2.93 -3.90
CA MET A 179 -5.99 -1.79 -3.79
C MET A 179 -6.63 -1.37 -5.13
N ILE A 180 -6.93 -2.35 -5.98
CA ILE A 180 -7.56 -2.19 -7.31
C ILE A 180 -9.05 -2.57 -7.30
N LEU A 181 -9.51 -3.15 -6.19
CA LEU A 181 -10.91 -3.54 -5.96
C LEU A 181 -11.52 -2.65 -4.88
N ALA A 182 -12.83 -2.42 -4.96
CA ALA A 182 -13.61 -1.78 -3.92
C ALA A 182 -14.74 -2.70 -3.44
N PHE A 183 -15.08 -2.58 -2.16
CA PHE A 183 -16.07 -3.40 -1.48
C PHE A 183 -17.00 -2.54 -0.66
N ASP A 184 -18.24 -2.98 -0.52
CA ASP A 184 -19.08 -2.51 0.58
C ASP A 184 -18.49 -3.02 1.90
N THR A 185 -18.74 -2.28 2.98
CA THR A 185 -18.21 -2.62 4.30
C THR A 185 -19.31 -3.12 5.22
N THR A 186 -18.92 -3.95 6.19
CA THR A 186 -19.80 -4.42 7.27
C THR A 186 -19.98 -3.34 8.34
N GLU A 187 -20.76 -3.62 9.39
CA GLU A 187 -20.86 -2.74 10.57
C GLU A 187 -19.52 -2.56 11.31
N LYS A 188 -18.57 -3.48 11.17
CA LYS A 188 -17.24 -3.36 11.80
C LYS A 188 -16.37 -2.28 11.16
N ARG A 189 -16.86 -1.62 10.10
CA ARG A 189 -16.20 -0.48 9.45
C ARG A 189 -15.85 0.66 10.40
N ASP A 190 -16.56 0.79 11.53
CA ASP A 190 -16.30 1.83 12.52
C ASP A 190 -14.87 1.74 13.09
N GLU A 191 -14.28 0.54 13.15
CA GLU A 191 -12.89 0.36 13.56
C GLU A 191 -11.88 0.86 12.52
N ILE A 192 -12.29 1.04 11.25
CA ILE A 192 -11.44 1.49 10.15
C ILE A 192 -11.98 2.75 9.45
N ILE A 193 -12.82 3.52 10.15
CA ILE A 193 -13.62 4.62 9.58
C ILE A 193 -12.80 5.69 8.86
N ALA A 194 -11.57 5.96 9.29
CA ALA A 194 -10.69 6.93 8.66
C ALA A 194 -10.08 6.45 7.33
N ALA A 195 -10.15 5.14 7.07
CA ALA A 195 -9.51 4.49 5.93
C ALA A 195 -10.51 4.09 4.84
N ILE A 196 -11.78 4.44 4.95
CA ILE A 196 -12.84 4.13 3.97
C ILE A 196 -13.41 5.40 3.33
N HIS A 197 -14.24 5.24 2.32
CA HIS A 197 -14.89 6.37 1.66
C HIS A 197 -15.91 7.03 2.61
N PRO A 198 -15.79 8.34 2.93
CA PRO A 198 -16.61 8.98 3.97
C PRO A 198 -18.10 9.10 3.59
N GLN A 199 -18.43 9.12 2.29
CA GLN A 199 -19.80 9.32 1.83
C GLN A 199 -20.62 8.03 1.70
N ASP A 200 -19.99 6.95 1.23
CA ASP A 200 -20.68 5.71 0.89
C ASP A 200 -20.12 4.48 1.62
N PHE A 201 -19.16 4.71 2.52
CA PHE A 201 -18.53 3.71 3.37
C PHE A 201 -17.87 2.54 2.65
N THR A 202 -17.67 2.61 1.34
CA THR A 202 -16.93 1.57 0.64
C THR A 202 -15.44 1.62 0.97
N ALA A 203 -14.80 0.46 1.01
CA ALA A 203 -13.36 0.33 1.22
C ALA A 203 -12.68 -0.04 -0.09
N ARG A 204 -11.46 0.48 -0.30
CA ARG A 204 -10.53 0.04 -1.35
C ARG A 204 -9.32 -0.62 -0.68
N PRO A 205 -9.47 -1.86 -0.17
CA PRO A 205 -8.50 -2.47 0.72
C PRO A 205 -7.26 -2.96 0.00
N GLN A 206 -6.16 -3.06 0.74
CA GLN A 206 -5.12 -4.06 0.53
C GLN A 206 -5.37 -5.19 1.52
N THR A 207 -5.75 -6.38 1.07
CA THR A 207 -5.68 -7.57 1.94
C THR A 207 -4.23 -8.03 2.02
N LEU A 208 -3.69 -8.10 3.24
CA LEU A 208 -2.29 -8.41 3.48
C LEU A 208 -2.14 -9.86 3.93
N ASN A 209 -1.57 -10.66 3.05
CA ASN A 209 -1.14 -12.03 3.32
C ASN A 209 0.36 -12.05 3.72
N GLU A 210 1.00 -13.22 3.60
CA GLU A 210 2.40 -13.43 3.99
C GLU A 210 3.44 -12.84 3.01
N TRP A 211 3.03 -12.18 1.92
CA TRP A 211 3.97 -11.62 0.93
C TRP A 211 4.85 -10.50 1.45
N ASN A 212 4.47 -9.82 2.54
CA ASN A 212 5.28 -8.79 3.17
C ASN A 212 5.34 -9.01 4.69
N PRO A 213 6.22 -9.92 5.16
CA PRO A 213 6.27 -10.31 6.57
C PRO A 213 6.62 -9.12 7.48
N SER A 214 7.50 -8.21 7.05
CA SER A 214 7.81 -6.97 7.78
C SER A 214 6.56 -6.09 7.93
N TYR A 215 5.84 -5.82 6.83
CA TYR A 215 4.62 -5.00 6.93
C TYR A 215 3.53 -5.68 7.76
N ARG A 216 3.41 -7.00 7.62
CA ARG A 216 2.45 -7.81 8.38
C ARG A 216 2.72 -7.78 9.89
N LYS A 217 3.99 -7.79 10.30
CA LYS A 217 4.40 -7.69 11.71
C LYS A 217 3.98 -6.36 12.35
N ILE A 218 3.98 -5.26 11.58
CA ILE A 218 3.42 -3.97 12.02
C ILE A 218 1.93 -4.11 12.32
N LEU A 219 1.16 -4.65 11.35
CA LEU A 219 -0.29 -4.84 11.51
C LEU A 219 -0.62 -5.79 12.68
N LYS A 220 0.17 -6.87 12.86
CA LYS A 220 -0.01 -7.80 13.98
C LYS A 220 0.29 -7.18 15.33
N THR A 221 1.30 -6.32 15.42
CA THR A 221 1.58 -5.56 16.64
C THR A 221 0.44 -4.59 16.95
N PHE A 222 -0.03 -3.85 15.94
CA PHE A 222 -1.17 -2.94 16.08
C PHE A 222 -2.44 -3.69 16.52
N GLU A 223 -2.76 -4.81 15.87
CA GLU A 223 -3.87 -5.69 16.20
C GLU A 223 -3.79 -6.19 17.66
N LYS A 224 -2.62 -6.68 18.08
CA LYS A 224 -2.42 -7.18 19.45
C LYS A 224 -2.73 -6.13 20.52
N ILE A 225 -2.45 -4.85 20.23
CA ILE A 225 -2.66 -3.74 21.18
C ILE A 225 -4.10 -3.22 21.13
N THR A 226 -4.70 -3.19 19.93
CA THR A 226 -5.95 -2.45 19.69
C THR A 226 -7.18 -3.34 19.47
N GLY A 227 -6.97 -4.61 19.14
CA GLY A 227 -8.00 -5.53 18.65
C GLY A 227 -8.41 -5.31 17.19
N VAL A 228 -7.88 -4.30 16.50
CA VAL A 228 -8.29 -3.92 15.14
C VAL A 228 -7.41 -4.58 14.07
N GLY A 229 -8.06 -5.20 13.07
CA GLY A 229 -7.42 -6.02 12.05
C GLY A 229 -6.92 -5.27 10.81
N GLY A 230 -6.92 -3.94 10.84
CA GLY A 230 -6.48 -3.12 9.72
C GLY A 230 -5.93 -1.76 10.16
N ILE A 231 -5.15 -1.15 9.28
CA ILE A 231 -4.56 0.19 9.45
C ILE A 231 -4.84 1.06 8.23
N LEU A 232 -4.76 2.38 8.40
CA LEU A 232 -4.81 3.31 7.28
C LEU A 232 -3.47 3.29 6.55
N ASN A 233 -3.51 3.14 5.23
CA ASN A 233 -2.34 3.21 4.36
C ASN A 233 -2.58 4.27 3.26
N THR A 234 -1.59 5.14 3.06
CA THR A 234 -1.54 6.05 1.92
C THR A 234 -0.11 6.18 1.37
N SER A 235 0.02 6.77 0.19
CA SER A 235 1.31 6.93 -0.48
C SER A 235 2.25 7.84 0.30
N PHE A 236 3.51 7.44 0.42
CA PHE A 236 4.55 8.30 0.96
C PHE A 236 5.09 9.25 -0.11
N ASN A 237 4.46 10.42 -0.19
CA ASN A 237 4.81 11.52 -1.07
C ASN A 237 4.22 12.83 -0.54
N LEU A 238 4.75 13.96 -1.04
CA LEU A 238 4.06 15.24 -0.95
C LEU A 238 3.04 15.35 -2.07
N HIS A 239 1.98 16.15 -1.86
CA HIS A 239 1.01 16.43 -2.92
C HIS A 239 1.72 16.97 -4.19
N GLY A 240 1.39 16.40 -5.35
CA GLY A 240 2.02 16.73 -6.63
C GLY A 240 3.34 16.01 -6.94
N TYR A 241 3.91 15.23 -6.00
CA TYR A 241 5.14 14.46 -6.20
C TYR A 241 4.85 12.96 -6.35
N PRO A 242 5.74 12.19 -7.03
CA PRO A 242 5.64 10.73 -7.07
C PRO A 242 5.91 10.10 -5.71
N ILE A 243 5.54 8.81 -5.57
CA ILE A 243 5.92 7.98 -4.41
C ILE A 243 7.45 7.96 -4.30
N VAL A 244 7.97 8.08 -3.07
CA VAL A 244 9.42 8.10 -2.85
C VAL A 244 10.08 6.80 -3.29
N GLY A 245 11.11 6.91 -4.14
CA GLY A 245 11.83 5.74 -4.69
C GLY A 245 13.14 5.42 -3.97
N THR A 246 13.79 6.40 -3.35
CA THR A 246 15.13 6.27 -2.75
C THR A 246 15.16 6.81 -1.31
N PRO A 247 16.15 6.40 -0.49
CA PRO A 247 16.32 6.91 0.87
C PRO A 247 16.47 8.43 0.93
N GLU A 248 17.18 9.05 -0.01
CA GLU A 248 17.35 10.50 -0.11
C GLU A 248 16.01 11.20 -0.32
N LEU A 249 15.20 10.69 -1.26
CA LEU A 249 13.87 11.24 -1.51
C LEU A 249 12.93 11.01 -0.34
N ALA A 250 13.04 9.88 0.36
CA ALA A 250 12.27 9.60 1.56
C ALA A 250 12.61 10.58 2.69
N ILE A 251 13.89 10.83 2.96
CA ILE A 251 14.34 11.80 3.95
C ILE A 251 13.98 13.23 3.54
N TRP A 252 14.16 13.59 2.26
CA TRP A 252 13.77 14.90 1.74
C TRP A 252 12.26 15.13 1.91
N THR A 253 11.43 14.15 1.54
CA THR A 253 9.96 14.20 1.68
C THR A 253 9.59 14.30 3.16
N PHE A 254 10.21 13.51 4.02
CA PHE A 254 10.02 13.57 5.46
C PHE A 254 10.35 14.96 6.00
N LYS A 255 11.54 15.51 5.74
CA LYS A 255 11.96 16.86 6.14
C LYS A 255 10.97 17.94 5.69
N ASN A 256 10.46 17.82 4.46
CA ASN A 256 9.54 18.76 3.84
C ASN A 256 8.05 18.50 4.12
N SER A 257 7.71 17.56 5.01
CA SER A 257 6.35 17.25 5.45
C SER A 257 6.13 17.65 6.92
N GLY A 258 4.88 17.64 7.37
CA GLY A 258 4.52 17.75 8.80
C GLY A 258 4.62 16.43 9.58
N LEU A 259 5.19 15.37 8.97
CA LEU A 259 5.33 14.06 9.63
C LEU A 259 6.37 14.12 10.75
N LYS A 260 6.10 13.40 11.85
CA LYS A 260 6.97 13.34 13.03
C LYS A 260 7.92 12.14 13.04
N TYR A 261 7.50 11.03 12.43
CA TYR A 261 8.23 9.77 12.44
C TYR A 261 8.44 9.25 11.01
N LEU A 262 9.66 8.81 10.73
CA LEU A 262 10.04 8.05 9.55
C LEU A 262 10.75 6.77 10.00
N ALA A 263 10.13 5.62 9.73
CA ALA A 263 10.79 4.33 9.77
C ALA A 263 11.41 4.05 8.39
N ILE A 264 12.73 3.99 8.32
CA ILE A 264 13.51 3.78 7.09
C ILE A 264 14.53 2.65 7.30
N GLY A 265 14.33 1.51 6.66
CA GLY A 265 15.01 0.27 7.03
C GLY A 265 14.76 -0.03 8.52
N ASN A 266 15.83 -0.31 9.27
CA ASN A 266 15.77 -0.50 10.72
C ASN A 266 15.95 0.79 11.54
N TYR A 267 15.89 1.97 10.93
CA TYR A 267 16.05 3.25 11.61
C TYR A 267 14.72 3.95 11.82
N LEU A 268 14.49 4.47 13.03
CA LEU A 268 13.44 5.43 13.32
C LEU A 268 14.03 6.83 13.42
N ILE A 269 13.59 7.74 12.55
CA ILE A 269 13.94 9.15 12.59
C ILE A 269 12.79 9.95 13.19
N LYS A 270 13.09 10.77 14.20
CA LYS A 270 12.11 11.64 14.89
C LYS A 270 12.40 13.13 14.68
N LYS A 271 11.35 13.93 14.45
CA LYS A 271 11.45 15.40 14.41
C LYS A 271 11.31 16.06 15.77
#